data_AF-A0A7W0K674-F1
#
_entry.id   AF-A0A7W0K674-F1
#
_cell.length_a   1.000
_cell.length_b   1.000
_cell.length_c   1.000
_cell.angle_alpha   90.00
_cell.angle_beta   90.00
_cell.angle_gamma   90.00
#
_symmetry.space_group_name_H-M   'P 1'
#
loop_
_entity.id
_entity.type
_entity.pdbx_description
1 polymer ?
#
loop_
_entity_poly.entity_id
_entity_poly.type
_entity_poly.pdbx_seq_one_letter_code
_entity_poly.pdbx_strand_id
1 'polypeptide(L)' 'MLTSITQVIEAEQHCCAFLRFELVVEPGEGPLTLAITGPAGTQQFLSGLMATSVRVD' A
#
# COMPACT_ATOMS: atom_id res chain seq x y z
N MET A 1 1.52 7.90 13.24
CA MET A 1 2.11 6.96 12.26
C MET A 1 1.01 6.25 11.44
N LEU A 2 -0.01 5.65 12.06
CA LEU A 2 -1.12 5.03 11.33
C LEU A 2 -1.86 5.99 10.39
N THR A 3 -2.13 7.22 10.83
CA THR A 3 -2.83 8.25 10.02
C THR A 3 -2.21 8.46 8.64
N SER A 4 -0.88 8.48 8.54
CA SER A 4 -0.19 8.67 7.26
C SER A 4 -0.38 7.48 6.33
N ILE A 5 -0.41 6.25 6.87
CA ILE A 5 -0.70 5.04 6.09
C ILE A 5 -2.14 5.08 5.59
N THR A 6 -3.09 5.48 6.43
CA THR A 6 -4.50 5.57 6.04
C THR A 6 -4.72 6.62 4.95
N GLN A 7 -4.05 7.78 5.03
CA GLN A 7 -4.11 8.81 3.98
C GLN A 7 -3.61 8.31 2.61
N VAL A 8 -2.54 7.50 2.60
CA VAL A 8 -2.06 6.87 1.36
C VAL A 8 -3.10 5.88 0.83
N ILE A 9 -3.68 5.04 1.69
CA ILE A 9 -4.72 4.08 1.28
C ILE A 9 -5.92 4.82 0.70
N GLU A 10 -6.37 5.92 1.32
CA GLU A 10 -7.48 6.73 0.82
C GLU A 10 -7.17 7.36 -0.55
N ALA A 11 -5.95 7.89 -0.74
CA ALA A 11 -5.54 8.43 -2.03
C ALA A 11 -5.53 7.35 -3.13
N GLU A 12 -4.94 6.18 -2.83
CA GLU A 12 -4.84 5.07 -3.76
C GLU A 12 -6.19 4.39 -4.04
N GLN A 13 -7.14 4.42 -3.12
CA GLN A 13 -8.49 3.93 -3.38
C GLN A 13 -9.16 4.69 -4.54
N HIS A 14 -8.83 5.97 -4.73
CA HIS A 14 -9.35 6.76 -5.84
C HIS A 14 -8.56 6.55 -7.14
N CYS A 15 -7.23 6.49 -7.07
CA CYS A 15 -6.33 6.33 -8.23
C CYS A 15 -6.28 4.88 -8.75
N CYS A 16 -6.19 3.93 -7.83
CA CYS A 16 -5.98 2.50 -8.02
C CYS A 16 -7.14 1.69 -7.41
N ALA A 17 -8.38 2.02 -7.79
CA ALA A 17 -9.61 1.44 -7.23
C ALA A 17 -9.75 -0.10 -7.34
N PHE A 18 -8.82 -0.77 -8.03
CA PHE A 18 -8.73 -2.22 -8.14
C PHE A 18 -7.88 -2.88 -7.04
N LEU A 19 -7.15 -2.10 -6.24
CA LEU A 19 -6.31 -2.61 -5.16
C LEU A 19 -7.13 -2.81 -3.87
N ARG A 20 -6.81 -3.89 -3.16
CA ARG A 20 -7.26 -4.16 -1.79
C ARG A 20 -6.06 -4.06 -0.86
N PHE A 21 -6.25 -3.31 0.22
CA PHE A 21 -5.25 -3.09 1.26
C PHE A 21 -5.67 -3.79 2.55
N GLU A 22 -4.72 -4.43 3.22
CA GLU A 22 -4.92 -5.04 4.55
C GLU A 22 -3.76 -4.63 5.47
N LEU A 23 -4.08 -3.89 6.53
CA LEU A 23 -3.12 -3.42 7.52
C LEU A 23 -3.29 -4.23 8.81
N VAL A 24 -2.25 -4.95 9.20
CA VAL A 24 -2.22 -5.79 10.40
C VAL A 24 -1.22 -5.21 11.39
N VAL A 25 -1.68 -4.96 12.62
CA VAL A 25 -0.84 -4.57 13.76
C VAL A 25 -0.83 -5.75 14.72
N GLU A 26 0.28 -6.48 14.77
CA GLU A 26 0.40 -7.64 15.66
C GLU A 26 0.60 -7.20 17.13
N PRO A 27 0.07 -7.95 18.11
CA PRO A 27 0.22 -7.62 19.51
C PRO A 27 1.67 -7.82 20.00
N GLY A 28 2.00 -7.22 21.15
CA GLY A 28 3.26 -7.49 21.86
C GLY A 28 4.50 -7.03 21.12
N GLU A 29 4.46 -5.85 20.50
CA GLU A 29 5.54 -5.33 19.63
C GLU A 29 5.83 -6.19 18.40
N GLY A 30 4.85 -7.00 18.00
CA GLY A 30 4.86 -7.71 16.73
C GLY A 30 4.88 -6.75 15.52
N PRO A 31 5.12 -7.30 14.32
CA PRO A 31 5.30 -6.48 13.12
C PRO A 31 4.03 -5.73 12.73
N LEU A 32 4.24 -4.57 12.10
CA LEU A 32 3.23 -3.87 11.31
C LEU A 32 3.35 -4.32 9.86
N THR A 33 2.30 -4.93 9.32
CA THR A 33 2.31 -5.44 7.94
C THR A 33 1.22 -4.77 7.11
N LEU A 34 1.56 -4.30 5.91
CA LEU A 34 0.61 -3.83 4.91
C LEU A 34 0.65 -4.79 3.70
N ALA A 35 -0.42 -5.55 3.50
CA ALA A 35 -0.59 -6.37 2.31
C ALA A 35 -1.39 -5.59 1.25
N ILE A 36 -0.92 -5.67 0.00
CA ILE A 36 -1.57 -5.07 -1.16
C ILE A 36 -1.89 -6.19 -2.15
N THR A 37 -3.16 -6.32 -2.50
CA THR A 37 -3.67 -7.37 -3.40
C THR A 37 -4.54 -6.76 -4.50
N GLY A 38 -4.76 -7.50 -5.57
CA GLY A 38 -5.56 -7.03 -6.70
C GLY A 38 -5.69 -8.10 -7.79
N PRO A 39 -6.30 -7.78 -8.94
CA PRO A 39 -6.44 -8.67 -10.08
C PRO A 39 -5.09 -9.09 -10.68
N ALA A 40 -5.12 -10.04 -11.60
CA ALA A 40 -3.95 -10.46 -12.36
C ALA A 40 -3.25 -9.24 -12.99
N GLY A 41 -1.92 -9.18 -12.87
CA GLY A 41 -1.11 -8.03 -13.29
C GLY A 41 -0.75 -7.05 -12.16
N THR A 42 -1.36 -7.17 -10.98
CA THR A 42 -1.08 -6.26 -9.83
C THR A 42 0.38 -6.27 -9.42
N GLN A 43 1.03 -7.44 -9.37
CA GLN A 43 2.44 -7.52 -8.97
C GLN A 43 3.35 -6.76 -9.95
N GLN A 44 3.11 -6.90 -11.26
CA GLN A 44 3.87 -6.20 -12.31
C GLN A 44 3.63 -4.69 -12.24
N PHE A 45 2.37 -4.28 -12.05
CA PHE A 45 2.00 -2.88 -11.85
C PHE A 45 2.74 -2.26 -10.65
N LEU A 46 2.69 -2.91 -9.48
CA LEU A 46 3.37 -2.45 -8.27
C LEU A 46 4.89 -2.40 -8.46
N SER A 47 5.47 -3.40 -9.13
CA SER A 47 6.90 -3.42 -9.43
C SER A 47 7.32 -2.21 -10.28
N GLY A 48 6.49 -1.79 -11.23
CA GLY A 48 6.71 -0.59 -12.04
C GLY A 48 6.64 0.71 -11.24
N LEU A 49 5.72 0.81 -10.27
CA LEU A 49 5.62 1.96 -9.37
C LEU A 49 6.84 2.06 -8.44
N MET A 50 7.27 0.94 -7.85
CA MET A 50 8.37 0.91 -6.88
C MET A 50 9.75 1.07 -7.52
N ALA A 51 9.89 0.75 -8.81
CA ALA A 51 11.12 1.01 -9.57
C ALA A 51 11.37 2.50 -9.84
N THR A 52 10.36 3.35 -9.65
CA THR A 52 10.49 4.80 -9.78
C THR A 52 10.82 5.40 -8.42
N SER A 53 11.98 6.04 -8.29
CA SER A 53 12.30 6.86 -7.12
C SER A 53 11.29 8.00 -7.01
N VAL A 54 10.35 7.90 -6.06
CA VAL A 54 9.44 9.00 -5.71
C VAL A 54 10.28 10.10 -5.06
N ARG A 55 10.37 11.27 -5.71
CA ARG A 55 10.92 12.47 -5.09
C ARG A 55 9.86 13.01 -4.13
N VAL A 56 10.17 13.00 -2.84
CA VAL A 56 9.36 13.67 -1.82
C VAL A 56 9.96 15.07 -1.67
N ASP A 57 9.41 16.01 -2.43
CA ASP A 57 9.69 17.45 -2.30
C ASP A 57 8.71 18.08 -1.31
#